data_AF-A0A7S0Q7S6-F1
#
_entry.id   AF-A0A7S0Q7S6-F1
#
_cell.length_a   1.000
_cell.length_b   1.000
_cell.length_c   1.000
_cell.angle_alpha   90.00
_cell.angle_beta   90.00
_cell.angle_gamma   90.00
#
_symmetry.space_group_name_H-M   'P 1'
#
loop_
_entity.id
_entity.type
_entity.pdbx_description
1 polymer ?
#
loop_
_entity_poly.entity_id
_entity_poly.type
_entity_poly.pdbx_seq_one_letter_code
_entity_poly.pdbx_strand_id
1 'polypeptide(L)'
;MVMAESIPSTSLSALRTDGLLQDVKFVFDSGEILGAHRCVLAFHSSVFRSWFDPACEWLSSSTERVQEVRLPQKETSDFDSLLRFFYATDASVVNDLTATSLLVLAEEYQVWKLKALCEDWLVERGDAATCV
;
A
#
# COMPACT_ATOMS: atom_id res chain seq x y z
N MET A 1 15.88 25.05 -27.50
CA MET A 1 15.92 23.59 -27.37
C MET A 1 14.90 23.21 -26.31
N VAL A 2 13.66 22.99 -26.72
CA VAL A 2 12.59 22.56 -25.81
C VAL A 2 12.89 21.11 -25.48
N MET A 3 13.24 20.83 -24.23
CA MET A 3 13.32 19.46 -23.75
C MET A 3 11.94 18.86 -23.96
N ALA A 4 11.84 17.83 -24.79
CA ALA A 4 10.62 17.05 -24.89
C ALA A 4 10.38 16.44 -23.51
N GLU A 5 9.44 17.02 -22.76
CA GLU A 5 8.81 16.34 -21.64
C GLU A 5 8.06 15.15 -22.23
N SER A 6 8.77 14.03 -22.29
CA SER A 6 8.23 12.72 -22.56
C SER A 6 7.01 12.55 -21.66
N ILE A 7 5.83 12.36 -22.24
CA ILE A 7 4.60 12.09 -21.49
C ILE A 7 4.95 10.95 -20.51
N PRO A 8 4.94 11.16 -19.18
CA PRO A 8 5.27 10.11 -18.25
C PRO A 8 4.27 8.98 -18.46
N SER A 9 4.78 7.74 -18.47
CA SER A 9 4.02 6.53 -18.76
C SER A 9 2.62 6.56 -18.15
N THR A 10 1.60 6.15 -18.90
CA THR A 10 0.16 6.15 -18.53
C THR A 10 -0.20 5.23 -17.35
N SER A 11 0.77 4.81 -16.54
CA SER A 11 0.61 3.88 -15.42
C SER A 11 0.65 4.63 -14.10
N LEU A 12 -0.33 4.33 -13.23
CA LEU A 12 -0.39 4.83 -11.85
C LEU A 12 0.87 4.46 -11.05
N SER A 13 1.58 3.38 -11.40
CA SER A 13 2.85 3.00 -10.77
C SER A 13 3.93 4.09 -10.85
N ALA A 14 3.94 4.91 -11.90
CA ALA A 14 4.91 5.97 -12.08
C ALA A 14 4.77 7.09 -11.02
N LEU A 15 3.54 7.39 -10.60
CA LEU A 15 3.25 8.37 -9.54
C LEU A 15 3.88 7.97 -8.21
N ARG A 16 4.05 6.67 -7.95
CA ARG A 16 4.73 6.25 -6.73
C ARG A 16 6.22 6.59 -6.77
N THR A 17 6.86 6.46 -7.93
CA THR A 17 8.31 6.57 -8.09
C THR A 17 8.81 7.99 -8.29
N ASP A 18 8.01 8.89 -8.85
CA ASP A 18 8.42 10.27 -9.13
C ASP A 18 8.41 11.18 -7.87
N GLY A 19 7.71 10.75 -6.81
CA GLY A 19 7.61 11.49 -5.56
C GLY A 19 6.70 12.72 -5.62
N LEU A 20 6.04 12.97 -6.75
CA LEU A 20 5.21 14.15 -6.95
C LEU A 20 3.87 13.98 -6.25
N LEU A 21 3.33 15.07 -5.69
CA LEU A 21 1.99 15.14 -5.08
C LEU A 21 1.71 14.14 -3.94
N GLN A 22 2.75 13.51 -3.38
CA GLN A 22 2.63 12.67 -2.20
C GLN A 22 2.21 13.52 -0.99
N ASP A 23 1.00 13.29 -0.50
CA ASP A 23 0.34 14.03 0.57
C ASP A 23 0.30 13.24 1.89
N VAL A 24 0.89 12.05 1.92
CA VAL A 24 1.11 11.25 3.12
C VAL A 24 2.47 10.54 3.08
N LYS A 25 3.10 10.41 4.24
CA LYS A 25 4.35 9.70 4.46
C LYS A 25 4.21 8.72 5.61
N PHE A 26 4.62 7.47 5.38
CA PHE A 26 4.68 6.44 6.40
C PHE A 26 6.11 6.34 6.95
N VAL A 27 6.24 6.41 8.26
CA VAL A 27 7.52 6.33 8.99
C VAL A 27 7.56 5.02 9.74
N PHE A 28 8.57 4.20 9.46
CA PHE A 28 8.76 2.87 10.03
C PHE A 28 9.73 2.90 11.21
N ASP A 29 9.69 1.85 12.05
CA ASP A 29 10.61 1.71 13.20
C ASP A 29 12.08 1.61 12.75
N SER A 30 12.34 1.15 11.52
CA SER A 30 13.66 1.13 10.90
C SER A 30 14.21 2.53 10.56
N GLY A 31 13.37 3.56 10.62
CA GLY A 31 13.69 4.93 10.17
C GLY A 31 13.47 5.16 8.67
N GLU A 32 13.06 4.13 7.92
CA GLU A 32 12.68 4.27 6.52
C GLU A 32 11.37 5.05 6.39
N ILE A 33 11.21 5.73 5.25
CA ILE A 33 10.04 6.56 4.94
C ILE A 33 9.50 6.20 3.56
N LEU A 34 8.21 5.89 3.48
CA LEU A 34 7.51 5.68 2.21
C LEU A 34 6.45 6.75 2.00
N GLY A 35 6.56 7.51 0.92
CA GLY A 35 5.54 8.48 0.53
C GLY A 35 4.46 7.87 -0.36
N ALA A 36 3.23 8.36 -0.23
CA ALA A 36 2.07 7.87 -0.98
C ALA A 36 1.02 8.98 -1.17
N HIS A 37 -0.07 8.60 -1.85
CA HIS A 37 -1.21 9.47 -2.16
C HIS A 37 -2.45 8.99 -1.39
N ARG A 38 -3.03 9.87 -0.58
CA ARG A 38 -4.23 9.60 0.24
C ARG A 38 -5.40 9.11 -0.61
N CYS A 39 -5.59 9.68 -1.80
CA CYS A 39 -6.67 9.29 -2.71
C CYS A 39 -6.54 7.84 -3.22
N VAL A 40 -5.31 7.41 -3.54
CA VAL A 40 -5.04 6.03 -3.99
C VAL A 40 -5.28 5.06 -2.83
N LEU A 41 -4.75 5.36 -1.65
CA LEU A 41 -4.95 4.53 -0.45
C LEU A 41 -6.44 4.39 -0.10
N ALA A 42 -7.19 5.51 -0.09
CA ALA A 42 -8.61 5.53 0.25
C ALA A 42 -9.51 4.83 -0.79
N PHE A 43 -9.07 4.73 -2.04
CA PHE A 43 -9.77 3.96 -3.06
C PHE A 43 -9.69 2.45 -2.79
N HIS A 44 -8.53 1.97 -2.31
CA HIS A 44 -8.29 0.54 -2.08
C HIS A 44 -8.70 0.03 -0.70
N SER A 45 -8.87 0.92 0.29
CA SER A 45 -9.04 0.57 1.70
C SER A 45 -10.05 1.48 2.40
N SER A 46 -11.06 0.88 3.02
CA SER A 46 -11.99 1.59 3.91
C SER A 46 -11.29 2.19 5.12
N VAL A 47 -10.26 1.51 5.65
CA VAL A 47 -9.50 1.96 6.81
C VAL A 47 -8.76 3.25 6.45
N PHE A 48 -8.01 3.27 5.35
CA PHE A 48 -7.36 4.50 4.87
C PHE A 48 -8.37 5.59 4.55
N ARG A 49 -9.53 5.24 3.96
CA ARG A 49 -10.59 6.22 3.69
C ARG A 49 -11.12 6.87 4.97
N SER A 50 -11.37 6.08 6.01
CA SER A 50 -11.78 6.60 7.32
C SER A 50 -10.66 7.42 7.97
N TRP A 51 -9.42 7.00 7.78
CA TRP A 51 -8.25 7.68 8.36
C TRP A 51 -8.08 9.09 7.81
N PHE A 52 -8.34 9.25 6.51
CA PHE A 52 -8.20 10.52 5.81
C PHE A 52 -9.49 11.34 5.76
N ASP A 53 -10.56 10.89 6.42
CA ASP A 53 -11.81 11.64 6.51
C ASP A 53 -11.59 12.90 7.37
N PRO A 54 -11.89 14.11 6.85
CA PRO A 54 -11.79 15.36 7.61
C PRO A 54 -12.63 15.37 8.90
N ALA A 55 -13.71 14.58 8.96
CA ALA A 55 -14.56 14.45 10.13
C ALA A 55 -13.97 13.52 11.21
N CYS A 56 -12.92 12.78 10.89
CA CYS A 56 -12.24 11.92 11.87
C CYS A 56 -11.29 12.78 12.71
N GLU A 57 -11.48 12.80 14.04
CA GLU A 57 -10.70 13.63 14.98
C GLU A 57 -9.17 13.44 14.85
N TRP A 58 -8.73 12.28 14.36
CA TRP A 58 -7.32 12.00 14.12
C TRP A 58 -6.68 12.94 13.08
N LEU A 59 -7.46 13.44 12.13
CA LEU A 59 -7.00 14.35 11.07
C LEU A 59 -7.22 15.82 11.44
N SER A 60 -8.18 16.12 12.32
CA SER A 60 -8.59 17.49 12.65
C SER A 60 -7.50 18.34 13.31
N SER A 61 -6.41 17.74 13.79
CA SER A 61 -5.31 18.46 14.44
C SER A 61 -4.12 18.79 13.54
N SER A 62 -4.06 18.26 12.30
CA SER A 62 -2.88 18.47 11.44
C SER A 62 -3.20 19.47 10.33
N THR A 63 -2.57 20.65 10.41
CA THR A 63 -2.63 21.70 9.36
C THR A 63 -1.53 21.52 8.31
N GLU A 64 -0.80 20.40 8.37
CA GLU A 64 0.33 20.14 7.49
C GLU A 64 -0.13 19.72 6.10
N ARG A 65 0.60 20.17 5.06
CA ARG A 65 0.30 19.78 3.67
C ARG A 65 0.60 18.31 3.39
N VAL A 66 1.53 17.73 4.15
CA VAL A 66 1.94 16.33 4.04
C VAL A 66 1.79 15.72 5.42
N GLN A 67 1.01 14.65 5.52
CA GLN A 67 0.75 13.99 6.78
C GLN A 67 1.79 12.90 7.06
N GLU A 68 2.40 12.92 8.24
CA GLU A 68 3.26 11.82 8.69
C GLU A 68 2.49 10.82 9.53
N VAL A 69 2.69 9.54 9.21
CA VAL A 69 2.00 8.41 9.80
C VAL A 69 3.03 7.43 10.31
N ARG A 70 3.07 7.19 11.63
CA ARG A 70 3.96 6.19 12.21
C ARG A 70 3.34 4.80 12.12
N LEU A 71 4.09 3.84 11.60
CA LEU A 71 3.71 2.44 11.48
C LEU A 71 4.60 1.57 12.38
N PRO A 72 4.30 1.49 13.69
CA PRO A 72 5.08 0.65 14.59
C PRO A 72 4.90 -0.83 14.24
N GLN A 73 5.95 -1.63 14.42
CA GLN A 73 5.96 -3.08 14.25
C GLN A 73 5.57 -3.56 12.84
N LYS A 74 5.76 -2.72 11.83
CA LYS A 74 5.53 -3.06 10.42
C LYS A 74 6.86 -3.05 9.67
N GLU A 75 7.05 -4.07 8.85
CA GLU A 75 8.21 -4.15 7.96
C GLU A 75 7.99 -3.28 6.73
N THR A 76 9.01 -2.49 6.38
CA THR A 76 8.97 -1.58 5.23
C THR A 76 8.72 -2.34 3.91
N SER A 77 9.31 -3.53 3.76
CA SER A 77 9.20 -4.37 2.56
C SER A 77 7.78 -4.90 2.31
N ASP A 78 7.10 -5.33 3.38
CA ASP A 78 5.72 -5.82 3.30
C ASP A 78 4.77 -4.67 2.94
N PHE A 79 4.97 -3.50 3.54
CA PHE A 79 4.16 -2.33 3.25
C PHE A 79 4.45 -1.76 1.84
N ASP A 80 5.70 -1.79 1.36
CA ASP A 80 6.01 -1.44 -0.04
C ASP A 80 5.29 -2.39 -1.02
N SER A 81 5.19 -3.67 -0.69
CA SER A 81 4.44 -4.65 -1.49
C SER A 81 2.94 -4.35 -1.51
N LEU A 82 2.37 -3.92 -0.38
CA LEU A 82 0.99 -3.41 -0.32
C LEU A 82 0.81 -2.17 -1.21
N LEU A 83 1.73 -1.21 -1.17
CA LEU A 83 1.68 -0.04 -2.04
C LEU A 83 1.81 -0.44 -3.52
N ARG A 84 2.67 -1.41 -3.88
CA ARG A 84 2.72 -1.97 -5.26
C ARG A 84 1.37 -2.46 -5.72
N PHE A 85 0.65 -3.17 -4.86
CA PHE A 85 -0.70 -3.61 -5.18
C PHE A 85 -1.64 -2.43 -5.44
N PHE A 86 -1.58 -1.35 -4.65
CA PHE A 86 -2.50 -0.22 -4.83
C PHE A 86 -2.26 0.55 -6.14
N TYR A 87 -1.00 0.77 -6.53
CA TYR A 87 -0.72 1.55 -7.73
C TYR A 87 -0.80 0.74 -9.03
N ALA A 88 -0.60 -0.58 -8.99
CA ALA A 88 -0.55 -1.41 -10.20
C ALA A 88 -1.67 -2.46 -10.27
N THR A 89 -2.41 -2.71 -9.17
CA THR A 89 -3.31 -3.87 -9.02
C THR A 89 -2.64 -5.19 -9.41
N ASP A 90 -1.33 -5.26 -9.19
CA ASP A 90 -0.48 -6.35 -9.64
C ASP A 90 -0.53 -7.50 -8.65
N ALA A 91 -1.08 -8.64 -9.09
CA ALA A 91 -1.17 -9.84 -8.27
C ALA A 91 0.21 -10.52 -8.06
N SER A 92 1.24 -10.18 -8.84
CA SER A 92 2.58 -10.76 -8.72
C SER A 92 3.29 -10.44 -7.40
N VAL A 93 2.76 -9.47 -6.65
CA VAL A 93 3.21 -9.14 -5.30
C VAL A 93 2.95 -10.26 -4.29
N VAL A 94 2.00 -11.17 -4.59
CA VAL A 94 1.69 -12.34 -3.75
C VAL A 94 2.56 -13.51 -4.20
N ASN A 95 3.45 -13.96 -3.30
CA ASN A 95 4.33 -15.10 -3.51
C ASN A 95 4.65 -15.77 -2.16
N ASP A 96 5.51 -16.79 -2.16
CA ASP A 96 5.83 -17.58 -0.96
C ASP A 96 6.40 -16.78 0.22
N LEU A 97 7.07 -15.67 -0.07
CA LEU A 97 7.69 -14.83 0.94
C LEU A 97 6.70 -13.80 1.49
N THR A 98 5.79 -13.31 0.65
CA THR A 98 4.92 -12.17 0.96
C THR A 98 3.48 -12.55 1.25
N ALA A 99 3.01 -13.73 0.85
CA ALA A 99 1.59 -14.09 0.92
C ALA A 99 1.04 -14.00 2.35
N THR A 100 1.78 -14.52 3.33
CA THR A 100 1.37 -14.48 4.74
C THR A 100 1.38 -13.06 5.31
N SER A 101 2.44 -12.28 5.07
CA SER A 101 2.56 -10.91 5.59
C SER A 101 1.55 -9.97 4.93
N LEU A 102 1.38 -10.08 3.61
CA LEU A 102 0.37 -9.33 2.86
C LEU A 102 -1.05 -9.71 3.25
N LEU A 103 -1.33 -10.96 3.60
CA LEU A 103 -2.64 -11.35 4.11
C LEU A 103 -2.97 -10.61 5.40
N VAL A 104 -2.02 -10.54 6.34
CA VAL A 104 -2.19 -9.81 7.61
C VAL A 104 -2.45 -8.32 7.34
N LEU A 105 -1.67 -7.69 6.45
CA LEU A 105 -1.86 -6.29 6.09
C LEU A 105 -3.18 -6.06 5.34
N ALA A 106 -3.57 -6.97 4.45
CA ALA A 106 -4.82 -6.89 3.70
C ALA A 106 -6.04 -7.02 4.63
N GLU A 107 -5.97 -7.84 5.67
CA GLU A 107 -7.00 -7.90 6.71
C GLU A 107 -7.03 -6.60 7.51
N GLU A 108 -5.87 -6.14 8.00
CA GLU A 108 -5.74 -4.95 8.84
C GLU A 108 -6.27 -3.70 8.15
N TYR A 109 -5.91 -3.50 6.88
CA TYR A 109 -6.33 -2.34 6.08
C TYR A 109 -7.59 -2.61 5.27
N GLN A 110 -8.25 -3.76 5.45
CA GLN A 110 -9.46 -4.14 4.73
C GLN A 110 -9.33 -3.96 3.20
N VAL A 111 -8.38 -4.67 2.60
CA VAL A 111 -8.15 -4.69 1.15
C VAL A 111 -8.63 -6.03 0.60
N TRP A 112 -9.95 -6.18 0.45
CA TRP A 112 -10.59 -7.48 0.16
C TRP A 112 -10.03 -8.18 -1.08
N LYS A 113 -9.70 -7.43 -2.15
CA LYS A 113 -9.15 -8.02 -3.37
C LYS A 113 -7.76 -8.62 -3.14
N LEU A 114 -6.91 -7.96 -2.35
CA LEU A 114 -5.59 -8.49 -2.01
C LEU A 114 -5.71 -9.68 -1.06
N LYS A 115 -6.60 -9.58 -0.07
CA LYS A 115 -6.91 -10.68 0.86
C LYS A 115 -7.26 -11.97 0.11
N ALA A 116 -8.22 -11.90 -0.83
CA ALA A 116 -8.63 -13.05 -1.62
C ALA A 116 -7.46 -13.66 -2.42
N LEU A 117 -6.62 -12.82 -3.05
CA LEU A 117 -5.44 -13.30 -3.76
C LEU A 117 -4.43 -14.02 -2.84
N CYS A 118 -4.22 -13.51 -1.64
CA CYS A 118 -3.35 -14.17 -0.66
C CYS A 118 -3.95 -15.48 -0.15
N GLU A 119 -5.25 -15.53 0.13
CA GLU A 119 -5.96 -16.75 0.55
C GLU A 119 -5.89 -17.82 -0.55
N ASP A 120 -6.21 -17.47 -1.79
CA ASP A 120 -6.16 -18.39 -2.94
C ASP A 120 -4.74 -18.96 -3.10
N TRP A 121 -3.70 -18.11 -3.06
CA TRP A 121 -2.29 -18.54 -3.16
C TRP A 121 -1.88 -19.51 -2.05
N LEU A 122 -2.32 -19.24 -0.82
CA LEU A 122 -1.98 -20.06 0.34
C LEU A 122 -2.72 -21.40 0.33
N VAL A 123 -3.97 -21.44 -0.11
CA VAL A 123 -4.75 -22.68 -0.23
C VAL A 123 -4.17 -23.60 -1.31
N GLU A 124 -3.88 -23.06 -2.50
CA GLU A 124 -3.28 -23.83 -3.60
C GLU A 124 -1.97 -24.52 -3.20
N ARG A 125 -1.20 -23.91 -2.29
CA ARG A 125 0.06 -24.45 -1.78
C ARG A 125 -0.07 -25.29 -0.52
N GLY A 126 -1.08 -25.03 0.31
CA GLY A 126 -1.41 -25.84 1.48
C GLY A 126 -1.90 -27.25 1.10
N ASP A 127 -2.63 -27.36 0.00
CA ASP A 127 -3.09 -28.66 -0.52
C ASP A 127 -1.94 -29.53 -1.06
N ALA A 128 -0.83 -28.93 -1.49
CA ALA A 128 0.36 -29.69 -1.91
C ALA A 128 1.16 -30.29 -0.74
N ALA A 129 1.02 -29.74 0.47
CA ALA A 129 1.77 -30.16 1.66
C ALA A 129 0.98 -31.08 2.61
N THR A 130 -0.32 -31.30 2.38
CA THR A 130 -1.19 -32.11 3.27
C THR A 130 -1.57 -33.48 2.67
N CYS A 131 -0.84 -33.96 1.66
CA CYS A 131 -0.93 -35.37 1.26
C CYS A 131 -0.27 -36.25 2.34
N VAL A 132 -1.12 -36.75 3.24
CA VAL A 132 -0.87 -37.78 4.26
C VAL A 132 -0.47 -39.11 3.62
#